data_AF-A0A9E5T9V1-F1
#
_entry.id   AF-A0A9E5T9V1-F1
#
_cell.length_a   1.000
_cell.length_b   1.000
_cell.length_c   1.000
_cell.angle_alpha   90.00
_cell.angle_beta   90.00
_cell.angle_gamma   90.00
#
_symmetry.space_group_name_H-M   'P 1'
#
loop_
_entity.id
_entity.type
_entity.pdbx_description
1 polymer ?
#
loop_
_entity_poly.entity_id
_entity_poly.type
_entity_poly.pdbx_seq_one_letter_code
_entity_poly.pdbx_strand_id
1 'polypeptide(L)'
;MEAAEEVDARKEKLKEKDALALVQQVHEIYAAKGKQVVHLRLKTDKPDRATLLKLLLGPTGNLRAPTLRKGKTLIVGYDQETYEKLFG
;
A
#
# COMPACT_ATOMS: atom_id res chain seq x y z
N MET A 1 11.84 17.77 -4.66
CA MET A 1 11.70 16.39 -5.19
C MET A 1 11.62 15.47 -3.98
N GLU A 2 10.43 15.19 -3.47
CA GLU A 2 10.28 14.21 -2.39
C GLU A 2 10.39 12.81 -2.99
N ALA A 3 11.42 12.07 -2.58
CA ALA A 3 11.73 10.75 -3.08
C ALA A 3 10.54 9.81 -2.85
N ALA A 4 9.95 9.33 -3.95
CA ALA A 4 9.08 8.17 -3.91
C ALA A 4 9.99 6.95 -3.82
N GLU A 5 10.03 6.32 -2.65
CA GLU A 5 10.63 5.01 -2.50
C GLU A 5 9.65 3.99 -3.07
N GLU A 6 9.88 3.60 -4.33
CA GLU A 6 9.21 2.47 -4.95
C GLU A 6 9.82 1.19 -4.39
N VAL A 7 9.04 0.46 -3.61
CA VAL A 7 9.43 -0.86 -3.11
C VAL A 7 8.78 -1.89 -4.04
N ASP A 8 9.56 -2.36 -5.01
CA ASP A 8 9.08 -3.34 -5.98
C ASP A 8 8.94 -4.72 -5.31
N ALA A 9 7.73 -5.02 -4.84
CA ALA A 9 7.37 -6.29 -4.21
C ALA A 9 7.51 -7.53 -5.14
N ARG A 10 7.91 -7.35 -6.41
CA ARG A 10 8.31 -8.45 -7.30
C ARG A 10 9.77 -8.85 -7.10
N LYS A 11 10.65 -7.92 -6.71
CA LYS A 11 12.07 -8.17 -6.43
C LYS A 11 12.28 -8.66 -5.01
N GLU A 12 11.50 -8.14 -4.06
CA GLU A 12 11.48 -8.64 -2.68
C GLU A 12 10.10 -9.17 -2.33
N LYS A 13 10.03 -10.46 -1.98
CA LYS A 13 8.80 -11.09 -1.46
C LYS A 13 8.51 -10.52 -0.07
N LEU A 14 7.85 -9.37 -0.04
CA LEU A 14 7.41 -8.74 1.20
C LEU A 14 6.31 -9.61 1.82
N LYS A 15 6.62 -10.16 3.00
CA LYS A 15 5.71 -11.01 3.77
C LYS A 15 4.83 -10.15 4.69
N GLU A 16 3.90 -10.79 5.39
CA GLU A 16 3.04 -10.16 6.41
C GLU A 16 3.80 -9.24 7.39
N LYS A 17 5.01 -9.63 7.80
CA LYS A 17 5.81 -8.85 8.74
C LYS A 17 6.26 -7.52 8.15
N ASP A 18 6.79 -7.53 6.93
CA ASP A 18 7.26 -6.32 6.24
C ASP A 18 6.10 -5.40 5.86
N ALA A 19 5.00 -6.00 5.37
CA ALA A 19 3.75 -5.29 5.12
C ALA A 19 3.32 -4.52 6.37
N LEU A 20 3.41 -5.15 7.55
CA LEU A 20 3.01 -4.50 8.78
C LEU A 20 3.96 -3.43 9.26
N ALA A 21 5.26 -3.62 9.06
CA ALA A 21 6.27 -2.62 9.38
C ALA A 21 6.06 -1.36 8.51
N LEU A 22 5.65 -1.53 7.26
CA LEU A 22 5.29 -0.42 6.37
C LEU A 22 4.02 0.29 6.85
N VAL A 23 2.98 -0.47 7.16
CA VAL A 23 1.69 0.06 7.69
C VAL A 23 1.88 0.89 8.94
N GLN A 24 2.74 0.46 9.87
CA GLN A 24 3.01 1.21 11.10
C GLN A 24 3.72 2.54 10.88
N GLN A 25 4.44 2.68 9.76
CA GLN A 25 5.17 3.91 9.41
C GLN A 25 4.33 4.90 8.60
N VAL A 26 3.16 4.49 8.12
CA VAL A 26 2.25 5.32 7.33
C VAL A 26 0.96 5.59 8.08
N HIS A 27 0.22 6.61 7.63
CA HIS A 27 -1.10 6.95 8.18
C HIS A 27 -2.23 6.60 7.20
N GLU A 28 -1.91 6.52 5.91
CA GLU A 28 -2.86 6.34 4.83
C GLU A 28 -2.37 5.26 3.89
N ILE A 29 -3.30 4.43 3.43
CA ILE A 29 -3.04 3.30 2.56
C ILE A 29 -4.00 3.36 1.39
N TYR A 30 -3.46 3.29 0.17
CA TYR A 30 -4.20 3.19 -1.06
C TYR A 30 -3.95 1.81 -1.65
N ALA A 31 -4.94 0.93 -1.61
CA ALA A 31 -4.84 -0.40 -2.21
C ALA A 31 -5.64 -0.44 -3.52
N ALA A 32 -4.94 -0.56 -4.64
CA ALA A 32 -5.54 -0.73 -5.96
C ALA A 32 -5.92 -2.20 -6.18
N LYS A 33 -7.22 -2.51 -6.16
CA LYS A 33 -7.79 -3.82 -6.47
C LYS A 33 -8.36 -3.85 -7.89
N GLY A 34 -7.47 -3.98 -8.87
CA GLY A 34 -7.87 -4.03 -10.29
C GLY A 34 -8.33 -2.65 -10.73
N LYS A 35 -9.62 -2.48 -11.03
CA LYS A 35 -10.22 -1.17 -11.38
C LYS A 35 -10.71 -0.35 -10.18
N GLN A 36 -10.69 -0.92 -8.98
CA GLN A 36 -11.18 -0.24 -7.78
C GLN A 36 -10.02 0.12 -6.86
N VAL A 37 -9.96 1.37 -6.42
CA VAL A 37 -9.04 1.81 -5.37
C VAL A 37 -9.76 1.80 -4.03
N VAL A 38 -9.10 1.26 -3.02
CA VAL A 38 -9.56 1.30 -1.63
C VAL A 38 -8.60 2.20 -0.86
N HIS A 39 -9.12 3.35 -0.41
CA HIS A 39 -8.38 4.25 0.47
C HIS A 39 -8.75 3.97 1.92
N LEU A 40 -7.76 3.56 2.71
CA LEU A 40 -7.89 3.35 4.15
C LEU A 40 -7.05 4.37 4.90
N ARG A 41 -7.70 5.05 5.86
CA ARG A 41 -7.04 5.97 6.78
C ARG A 41 -6.87 5.30 8.12
N LEU A 42 -5.63 4.93 8.48
CA LEU A 42 -5.32 4.27 9.75
C LEU A 42 -5.71 5.13 10.96
N LYS A 43 -5.69 6.45 10.80
CA LYS A 43 -6.11 7.40 11.85
C LYS A 43 -7.63 7.41 12.10
N THR A 44 -8.43 7.22 11.05
CA THR A 44 -9.89 7.45 11.10
C THR A 44 -10.65 6.14 11.14
N ASP A 45 -10.37 5.21 10.22
CA ASP A 45 -11.07 3.92 10.12
C ASP A 45 -10.59 2.92 11.18
N LYS A 46 -9.35 3.07 11.67
CA LYS A 46 -8.68 2.09 12.56
C LYS A 46 -9.00 0.63 12.19
N PRO A 47 -8.82 0.24 10.91
CA PRO A 47 -9.16 -1.10 10.48
C PRO A 47 -8.27 -2.13 11.17
N ASP A 48 -8.84 -3.28 11.51
CA ASP A 48 -8.07 -4.36 12.12
C ASP A 48 -6.88 -4.76 11.28
N ARG A 49 -5.81 -5.16 11.97
CA ARG A 49 -4.57 -5.66 11.38
C ARG A 49 -4.83 -6.72 10.31
N ALA A 50 -5.76 -7.64 10.58
CA ALA A 50 -6.12 -8.71 9.67
C ALA A 50 -6.79 -8.20 8.38
N THR A 51 -7.61 -7.16 8.47
CA THR A 51 -8.27 -6.52 7.32
C THR A 51 -7.25 -5.79 6.46
N LEU A 52 -6.33 -5.05 7.08
CA LEU A 52 -5.22 -4.39 6.41
C LEU A 52 -4.33 -5.39 5.68
N LEU A 53 -3.91 -6.46 6.38
CA LEU A 53 -3.11 -7.52 5.77
C LEU A 53 -3.85 -8.18 4.61
N LYS A 54 -5.15 -8.47 4.71
CA LYS A 54 -5.94 -9.00 3.58
C LYS A 54 -6.07 -8.02 2.41
N LEU A 55 -6.00 -6.72 2.66
CA LEU A 55 -6.09 -5.71 1.61
C LEU A 55 -4.73 -5.51 0.90
N LEU A 56 -3.65 -5.54 1.68
CA LEU A 56 -2.28 -5.35 1.23
C LEU A 56 -1.67 -6.61 0.61
N LEU A 57 -2.02 -7.77 1.15
CA LEU A 57 -1.60 -9.07 0.67
C LEU A 57 -2.61 -9.60 -0.34
N GLY A 58 -2.08 -10.10 -1.45
CA GLY A 58 -2.89 -10.78 -2.46
C GLY A 58 -3.39 -12.15 -1.99
N PRO A 59 -4.17 -12.85 -2.83
CA PRO A 59 -4.67 -14.20 -2.56
C PRO A 59 -3.56 -15.23 -2.30
N THR A 60 -2.33 -14.93 -2.74
CA THR A 60 -1.14 -15.76 -2.55
C THR A 60 -0.34 -15.43 -1.28
N GLY A 61 -0.82 -14.51 -0.43
CA GLY A 61 -0.14 -14.11 0.80
C GLY A 61 1.10 -13.23 0.59
N ASN A 62 1.37 -12.80 -0.64
CA ASN A 62 2.44 -11.85 -0.96
C ASN A 62 1.88 -10.42 -1.03
N LEU A 63 2.69 -9.44 -0.63
CA LEU A 63 2.35 -8.03 -0.82
C LEU A 63 2.05 -7.76 -2.29
N ARG A 64 0.96 -7.04 -2.54
CA ARG A 64 0.56 -6.70 -3.91
C ARG A 64 1.54 -5.70 -4.51
N ALA A 65 2.14 -6.07 -5.63
CA ALA A 65 3.04 -5.21 -6.38
C ALA A 65 2.28 -4.35 -7.42
N PRO A 66 2.80 -3.16 -7.78
CA PRO A 66 3.91 -2.43 -7.15
C PRO A 66 3.48 -1.80 -5.81
N THR A 67 4.38 -1.66 -4.82
CA THR A 67 4.10 -0.90 -3.60
C THR A 67 4.98 0.34 -3.58
N LEU A 68 4.36 1.52 -3.47
CA LEU A 68 5.05 2.79 -3.49
C LEU A 68 4.79 3.51 -2.17
N ARG A 69 5.84 3.98 -1.52
CA ARG A 69 5.74 4.81 -0.33
C ARG A 69 6.05 6.25 -0.69
N LYS A 70 5.13 7.14 -0.35
CA LYS A 70 5.33 8.59 -0.46
C LYS A 70 5.12 9.22 0.91
N GLY A 71 6.23 9.46 1.63
CA GLY A 71 6.20 10.01 2.98
C GLY A 71 5.43 9.12 3.98
N LYS A 72 4.23 9.57 4.36
CA LYS A 72 3.30 8.89 5.29
C LYS A 72 2.13 8.20 4.58
N THR A 73 2.19 8.08 3.26
CA THR A 73 1.18 7.43 2.45
C THR A 73 1.80 6.20 1.78
N LEU A 74 1.13 5.05 1.91
CA LEU A 74 1.49 3.80 1.25
C LEU A 74 0.51 3.54 0.11
N ILE A 75 1.01 3.26 -1.07
CA ILE A 75 0.23 2.90 -2.26
C ILE A 75 0.59 1.47 -2.59
N VAL A 76 -0.40 0.62 -2.77
CA VAL A 76 -0.24 -0.81 -2.99
C VAL A 76 -1.04 -1.19 -4.23
N GLY A 77 -0.34 -1.65 -5.26
CA GLY A 77 -0.81 -1.78 -6.62
C GLY A 77 -0.58 -0.54 -7.47
N TYR A 78 -0.94 -0.65 -8.75
CA TYR A 78 -0.89 0.44 -9.71
C TYR A 78 -2.31 0.91 -10.00
N ASP A 79 -2.55 2.21 -9.84
CA ASP A 79 -3.79 2.87 -10.22
C ASP A 79 -3.46 4.25 -10.79
N GLN A 80 -3.97 4.51 -11.99
CA GLN A 80 -3.62 5.72 -12.73
C GLN A 80 -4.15 6.99 -12.04
N GLU A 81 -5.39 6.97 -11.51
CA GLU A 81 -5.97 8.14 -10.83
C GLU A 81 -5.21 8.50 -9.54
N THR A 82 -4.80 7.48 -8.78
CA THR A 82 -4.01 7.64 -7.55
C THR A 82 -2.62 8.17 -7.87
N TYR A 83 -1.99 7.67 -8.94
CA TYR A 83 -0.71 8.19 -9.39
C TYR A 83 -0.84 9.62 -9.88
N GLU A 84 -1.85 9.97 -10.67
CA GLU A 84 -2.09 11.35 -11.12
C GLU A 84 -2.40 12.29 -9.95
N LYS A 85 -3.21 11.87 -8.95
CA LYS A 85 -3.47 12.69 -7.76
C LYS A 85 -2.24 12.92 -6.89
N LEU A 86 -1.35 11.94 -6.82
CA LEU A 86 -0.19 12.00 -5.92
C LEU A 86 1.06 12.54 -6.62
N PHE A 87 1.23 12.33 -7.92
CA PHE A 87 2.42 12.70 -8.70
C PHE A 87 2.16 13.73 -9.80
N GLY A 88 0.90 13.99 -10.16
CA GLY A 88 0.52 15.06 -11.08
C GLY A 88 0.63 16.44 -10.45
#